data_AF-F6PLC3-F1
#
_entry.id   AF-F6PLC3-F1
#
_cell.length_a   1.000
_cell.length_b   1.000
_cell.length_c   1.000
_cell.angle_alpha   90.00
_cell.angle_beta   90.00
_cell.angle_gamma   90.00
#
_symmetry.space_group_name_H-M   'P 1'
#
loop_
_entity.id
_entity.type
_entity.pdbx_description
1 polymer ?
#
loop_
_entity_poly.entity_id
_entity_poly.type
_entity_poly.pdbx_seq_one_letter_code
_entity_poly.pdbx_strand_id
1 'polypeptide(L)'
;MNEVKELLRNIEQTYRLFQQQQFTFIAALEHCRENAHDKIRPITSIGQVQNYMEHYCNNSTDHRILQMFLKICTELNRLCQQFENLHPGTPTTNNILEKCKILVSHSNDLSSLRARYPHDVVNHLSCDEARNHYGGVVSLIPITVDLMKEWIAHSEKLPRKAAQHGAT
;
A
#
# COMPACT_ATOMS: atom_id res chain seq x y z
N MET A 1 -6.70 19.37 3.57
CA MET A 1 -6.26 18.67 4.81
C MET A 1 -7.35 17.76 5.37
N ASN A 2 -8.58 18.23 5.64
CA ASN A 2 -9.64 17.36 6.18
C ASN A 2 -10.00 16.21 5.22
N GLU A 3 -10.10 16.51 3.93
CA GLU A 3 -10.39 15.50 2.89
C GLU A 3 -9.35 14.37 2.85
N VAL A 4 -8.05 14.71 2.83
CA VAL A 4 -6.99 13.69 2.81
C VAL A 4 -6.94 12.84 4.08
N LYS A 5 -7.31 13.41 5.24
CA LYS A 5 -7.45 12.64 6.48
C LYS A 5 -8.61 11.66 6.42
N GLU A 6 -9.73 12.07 5.84
CA GLU A 6 -10.90 11.19 5.67
C GLU A 6 -10.61 10.07 4.66
N LEU A 7 -9.93 10.38 3.55
CA LEU A 7 -9.45 9.37 2.60
C LEU A 7 -8.53 8.36 3.28
N LEU A 8 -7.54 8.82 4.05
CA LEU A 8 -6.65 7.93 4.80
C LEU A 8 -7.42 7.05 5.79
N ARG A 9 -8.39 7.61 6.51
CA ARG A 9 -9.23 6.85 7.45
C ARG A 9 -10.03 5.76 6.74
N ASN A 10 -10.57 6.02 5.56
CA ASN A 10 -11.30 5.03 4.76
C ASN A 10 -10.37 3.91 4.24
N ILE A 11 -9.15 4.27 3.86
CA ILE A 11 -8.10 3.30 3.50
C ILE A 11 -7.77 2.42 4.71
N GLU A 12 -7.58 2.99 5.90
CA GLU A 12 -7.30 2.23 7.12
C GLU A 12 -8.43 1.27 7.49
N GLN A 13 -9.69 1.68 7.35
CA GLN A 13 -10.84 0.81 7.60
C GLN A 13 -10.84 -0.38 6.63
N THR A 14 -10.62 -0.12 5.34
CA THR A 14 -10.53 -1.17 4.33
C THR A 14 -9.34 -2.09 4.60
N TYR A 15 -8.18 -1.52 4.96
CA TYR A 15 -7.00 -2.29 5.30
C TYR A 15 -7.20 -3.19 6.52
N ARG A 16 -7.92 -2.75 7.57
CA ARG A 16 -8.24 -3.61 8.72
C ARG A 16 -9.05 -4.85 8.30
N LEU A 17 -10.03 -4.69 7.41
CA LEU A 17 -10.81 -5.80 6.88
C LEU A 17 -9.95 -6.73 6.00
N PHE A 18 -9.00 -6.17 5.27
CA PHE A 18 -8.03 -6.95 4.49
C PHE A 18 -7.09 -7.74 5.40
N GLN A 19 -6.55 -7.13 6.46
CA GLN A 19 -5.65 -7.76 7.43
C GLN A 19 -6.29 -8.97 8.11
N GLN A 20 -7.58 -8.89 8.44
CA GLN A 20 -8.36 -10.02 8.98
C GLN A 20 -8.45 -11.21 8.01
N GLN A 21 -8.29 -10.97 6.71
CA GLN A 21 -8.37 -11.97 5.65
C GLN A 21 -7.00 -12.24 5.02
N GLN A 22 -5.90 -11.91 5.72
CA GLN A 22 -4.56 -12.08 5.17
C GLN A 22 -4.27 -13.54 4.77
N PHE A 23 -4.71 -14.53 5.54
CA PHE A 23 -4.56 -15.95 5.15
C PHE A 23 -5.26 -16.27 3.83
N THR A 24 -6.46 -15.71 3.60
CA THR A 24 -7.17 -15.84 2.33
C THR A 24 -6.38 -15.19 1.18
N PHE A 25 -5.75 -14.04 1.44
CA PHE A 25 -4.90 -13.38 0.45
C PHE A 25 -3.69 -14.23 0.07
N ILE A 26 -3.01 -14.84 1.05
CA ILE A 26 -1.88 -15.72 0.80
C ILE A 26 -2.29 -16.97 0.01
N ALA A 27 -3.40 -17.62 0.40
CA ALA A 27 -3.93 -18.76 -0.33
C ALA A 27 -4.28 -18.40 -1.79
N ALA A 28 -4.90 -17.25 -2.01
CA ALA A 28 -5.22 -16.76 -3.36
C ALA A 28 -3.98 -16.56 -4.22
N LEU A 29 -2.90 -15.99 -3.64
CA LEU A 29 -1.62 -15.83 -4.33
C LEU A 29 -0.99 -17.18 -4.67
N GLU A 30 -1.02 -18.14 -3.75
CA GLU A 30 -0.51 -19.51 -3.97
C GLU A 30 -1.26 -20.20 -5.11
N HIS A 31 -2.59 -20.18 -5.11
CA HIS A 31 -3.39 -20.76 -6.20
C HIS A 31 -3.09 -20.10 -7.56
N CYS A 32 -2.96 -18.77 -7.60
CA CYS A 32 -2.62 -18.08 -8.84
C CYS A 32 -1.21 -18.44 -9.35
N ARG A 33 -0.22 -18.54 -8.45
CA ARG A 33 1.14 -18.98 -8.80
C ARG A 33 1.15 -20.40 -9.33
N GLU A 34 0.35 -21.29 -8.75
CA GLU A 34 0.17 -22.64 -9.24
C GLU A 34 -0.40 -22.67 -10.66
N ASN A 35 -1.47 -21.93 -10.92
CA ASN A 35 -2.09 -21.84 -12.25
C ASN A 35 -1.15 -21.20 -13.28
N ALA A 36 -0.32 -20.25 -12.86
CA ALA A 36 0.69 -19.61 -13.70
C ALA A 36 1.95 -20.47 -13.92
N HIS A 37 2.07 -21.62 -13.23
CA HIS A 37 3.29 -22.42 -13.18
C HIS A 37 4.53 -21.62 -12.69
N ASP A 38 4.33 -20.61 -11.84
CA ASP A 38 5.37 -19.70 -11.32
C ASP A 38 5.62 -19.89 -9.81
N LYS A 39 5.72 -21.14 -9.39
CA LYS A 39 6.00 -21.49 -7.98
C LYS A 39 7.44 -21.19 -7.53
N ILE A 40 8.32 -20.81 -8.46
CA ILE A 40 9.75 -20.59 -8.18
C ILE A 40 10.03 -19.13 -7.84
N ARG A 41 9.31 -18.18 -8.46
CA ARG A 41 9.62 -16.76 -8.27
C ARG A 41 8.83 -16.16 -7.09
N PRO A 42 9.45 -15.25 -6.32
CA PRO A 42 8.74 -14.42 -5.36
C PRO A 42 7.68 -13.56 -6.06
N ILE A 43 6.70 -13.10 -5.28
CA ILE A 43 5.83 -12.02 -5.72
C ILE A 43 6.48 -10.70 -5.30
N THR A 44 6.86 -9.88 -6.28
CA THR A 44 7.70 -8.70 -6.05
C THR A 44 7.04 -7.37 -6.38
N SER A 45 5.87 -7.33 -7.01
CA SER A 45 5.24 -6.06 -7.37
C SER A 45 3.72 -6.11 -7.34
N ILE A 46 3.08 -4.94 -7.23
CA ILE A 46 1.62 -4.78 -7.38
C ILE A 46 1.17 -5.33 -8.75
N GLY A 47 1.94 -5.04 -9.80
CA GLY A 47 1.61 -5.47 -11.15
C GLY A 47 1.63 -6.98 -11.34
N GLN A 48 2.48 -7.69 -10.61
CA GLN A 48 2.45 -9.16 -10.62
C GLN A 48 1.17 -9.69 -9.96
N VAL A 49 0.72 -9.09 -8.85
CA VAL A 49 -0.55 -9.43 -8.21
C VAL A 49 -1.73 -9.16 -9.13
N GLN A 50 -1.74 -8.03 -9.85
CA GLN A 50 -2.76 -7.71 -10.84
C GLN A 50 -2.77 -8.72 -11.99
N ASN A 51 -1.61 -9.03 -12.56
CA ASN A 51 -1.49 -10.01 -13.63
C ASN A 51 -2.00 -11.40 -13.21
N TYR A 52 -1.70 -11.82 -11.97
CA TYR A 52 -2.24 -13.04 -11.38
C TYR A 52 -3.76 -13.03 -11.26
N MET A 53 -4.34 -11.95 -10.74
CA MET A 53 -5.78 -11.81 -10.63
C MET A 53 -6.48 -11.87 -11.99
N GLU A 54 -5.93 -11.22 -13.01
CA GLU A 54 -6.58 -11.11 -14.33
C GLU A 54 -6.49 -12.40 -15.16
N HIS A 55 -5.39 -13.14 -15.05
CA HIS A 55 -5.11 -14.25 -15.99
C HIS A 55 -5.08 -15.64 -15.34
N TYR A 56 -4.94 -15.72 -14.01
CA TYR A 56 -4.65 -16.99 -13.32
C TYR A 56 -5.55 -17.24 -12.10
N CYS A 57 -6.49 -16.33 -11.81
CA CYS A 57 -7.45 -16.47 -10.71
C CYS A 57 -8.78 -17.05 -11.20
N ASN A 58 -9.11 -18.26 -10.73
CA ASN A 58 -10.24 -19.03 -11.25
C ASN A 58 -11.47 -19.08 -10.32
N ASN A 59 -11.42 -18.48 -9.12
CA ASN A 59 -12.56 -18.47 -8.20
C ASN A 59 -12.83 -17.07 -7.62
N SER A 60 -14.07 -16.87 -7.20
CA SER A 60 -14.57 -15.56 -6.77
C SER A 60 -14.02 -15.11 -5.41
N THR A 61 -13.69 -16.04 -4.51
CA THR A 61 -13.10 -15.73 -3.20
C THR A 61 -11.71 -15.12 -3.37
N ASP A 62 -10.87 -15.79 -4.16
CA ASP A 62 -9.51 -15.35 -4.47
C ASP A 62 -9.54 -14.01 -5.22
N HIS A 63 -10.41 -13.91 -6.23
CA HIS A 63 -10.56 -12.66 -6.99
C HIS A 63 -10.95 -11.51 -6.07
N ARG A 64 -11.89 -11.71 -5.14
CA ARG A 64 -12.34 -10.67 -4.21
C ARG A 64 -11.21 -10.17 -3.31
N ILE A 65 -10.39 -11.06 -2.76
CA ILE A 65 -9.32 -10.66 -1.83
C ILE A 65 -8.13 -10.01 -2.57
N LEU A 66 -7.78 -10.51 -3.77
CA LEU A 66 -6.77 -9.88 -4.64
C LEU A 66 -7.23 -8.49 -5.08
N GLN A 67 -8.49 -8.34 -5.48
CA GLN A 67 -9.07 -7.06 -5.85
C GLN A 67 -9.07 -6.08 -4.66
N MET A 68 -9.32 -6.56 -3.44
CA MET A 68 -9.27 -5.72 -2.24
C MET A 68 -7.86 -5.15 -2.01
N PHE A 69 -6.81 -5.97 -2.17
CA PHE A 69 -5.42 -5.51 -2.12
C PHE A 69 -5.12 -4.44 -3.18
N LEU A 70 -5.46 -4.71 -4.44
CA LEU A 70 -5.22 -3.78 -5.56
C LEU A 70 -5.99 -2.47 -5.41
N LYS A 71 -7.22 -2.54 -4.89
CA LYS A 71 -8.03 -1.35 -4.58
C LYS A 71 -7.35 -0.50 -3.51
N ILE A 72 -6.84 -1.10 -2.43
CA ILE A 72 -6.10 -0.35 -1.40
C ILE A 72 -4.86 0.33 -2.01
N CYS A 73 -4.07 -0.38 -2.81
CA CYS A 73 -2.89 0.20 -3.48
C CYS A 73 -3.26 1.38 -4.40
N THR A 74 -4.39 1.27 -5.12
CA THR A 74 -4.92 2.34 -5.97
C THR A 74 -5.33 3.57 -5.17
N GLU A 75 -6.05 3.38 -4.06
CA GLU A 75 -6.46 4.48 -3.18
C GLU A 75 -5.25 5.14 -2.48
N LEU A 76 -4.24 4.36 -2.11
CA LEU A 76 -2.97 4.88 -1.59
C LEU A 76 -2.26 5.76 -2.64
N ASN A 77 -2.16 5.30 -3.89
CA ASN A 77 -1.58 6.10 -4.98
C ASN A 77 -2.38 7.39 -5.24
N ARG A 78 -3.72 7.32 -5.19
CA ARG A 78 -4.59 8.49 -5.29
C ARG A 78 -4.35 9.47 -4.14
N LEU A 79 -4.12 8.98 -2.92
CA LEU A 79 -3.80 9.82 -1.78
C LEU A 79 -2.45 10.54 -1.94
N CYS A 80 -1.44 9.90 -2.55
CA CYS A 80 -0.19 10.57 -2.93
C CYS A 80 -0.45 11.76 -3.87
N GLN A 81 -1.29 11.59 -4.89
CA GLN A 81 -1.64 12.68 -5.82
C GLN A 81 -2.35 13.84 -5.10
N GLN A 82 -3.20 13.53 -4.11
CA GLN A 82 -3.85 14.57 -3.29
C GLN A 82 -2.85 15.33 -2.41
N PHE A 83 -1.79 14.66 -1.92
CA PHE A 83 -0.72 15.32 -1.18
C PHE A 83 0.05 16.34 -2.03
N GLU A 84 0.35 16.01 -3.30
CA GLU A 84 1.02 16.93 -4.24
C GLU A 84 0.23 18.23 -4.47
N ASN A 85 -1.11 18.14 -4.47
CA ASN A 85 -1.99 19.27 -4.74
C ASN A 85 -2.24 20.19 -3.53
N LEU A 86 -1.85 19.78 -2.31
CA LEU A 86 -2.21 20.52 -1.09
C LEU A 86 -1.29 21.71 -0.78
N HIS A 87 0.02 21.55 -0.93
CA HIS A 87 1.00 22.61 -0.65
C HIS A 87 2.33 22.30 -1.35
N PRO A 88 3.17 23.32 -1.65
CA PRO A 88 4.46 23.13 -2.35
C PRO A 88 5.52 22.31 -1.58
N GLY A 89 5.15 21.68 -0.47
CA GLY A 89 6.01 20.77 0.24
C GLY A 89 7.09 21.45 1.08
N THR A 90 7.73 20.63 1.89
CA THR A 90 9.03 20.86 2.51
C THR A 90 9.94 19.71 2.10
N PRO A 91 11.28 19.84 2.24
CA PRO A 91 12.18 18.72 1.96
C PRO A 91 11.77 17.42 2.66
N THR A 92 11.28 17.51 3.90
CA THR A 92 10.77 16.37 4.68
C THR A 92 9.51 15.77 4.07
N THR A 93 8.46 16.58 3.85
CA THR A 93 7.18 16.09 3.30
C THR A 93 7.34 15.59 1.85
N ASN A 94 8.21 16.21 1.06
CA ASN A 94 8.53 15.75 -0.29
C ASN A 94 9.27 14.42 -0.27
N ASN A 95 10.24 14.22 0.61
CA ASN A 95 10.94 12.93 0.74
C ASN A 95 9.97 11.80 1.13
N ILE A 96 9.08 12.06 2.11
CA ILE A 96 8.06 11.08 2.51
C ILE A 96 7.13 10.76 1.33
N LEU A 97 6.68 11.78 0.59
CA LEU A 97 5.78 11.60 -0.56
C LEU A 97 6.43 10.81 -1.69
N GLU A 98 7.69 11.10 -2.03
CA GLU A 98 8.44 10.32 -3.02
C GLU A 98 8.56 8.84 -2.61
N LYS A 99 8.85 8.56 -1.34
CA LYS A 99 8.85 7.18 -0.84
C LYS A 99 7.50 6.50 -0.98
N CYS A 100 6.40 7.20 -0.64
CA CYS A 100 5.05 6.66 -0.82
C CYS A 100 4.78 6.33 -2.28
N LYS A 101 5.09 7.24 -3.21
CA LYS A 101 4.90 7.03 -4.66
C LYS A 101 5.71 5.85 -5.20
N ILE A 102 6.97 5.72 -4.77
CA ILE A 102 7.80 4.56 -5.14
C ILE A 102 7.14 3.27 -4.65
N LEU A 103 6.74 3.20 -3.38
CA LEU A 103 6.15 2.00 -2.79
C LEU A 103 4.87 1.54 -3.52
N VAL A 104 3.99 2.47 -3.87
CA VAL A 104 2.70 2.17 -4.54
C VAL A 104 2.79 2.16 -6.06
N SER A 105 3.99 2.34 -6.63
CA SER A 105 4.19 2.23 -8.06
C SER A 105 3.98 0.78 -8.51
N HIS A 106 3.24 0.61 -9.60
CA HIS A 106 2.81 -0.68 -10.12
C HIS A 106 3.97 -1.68 -10.32
N SER A 107 5.14 -1.20 -10.75
CA SER A 107 6.32 -2.01 -11.07
C SER A 107 7.42 -1.98 -10.01
N ASN A 108 7.20 -1.32 -8.88
CA ASN A 108 8.23 -1.23 -7.84
C ASN A 108 8.55 -2.60 -7.26
N ASP A 109 9.85 -2.86 -7.01
CA ASP A 109 10.29 -4.08 -6.38
C ASP A 109 10.08 -4.02 -4.86
N LEU A 110 9.30 -4.97 -4.36
CA LEU A 110 8.92 -5.14 -2.96
C LEU A 110 9.73 -6.25 -2.28
N SER A 111 10.66 -6.92 -2.99
CA SER A 111 11.39 -8.10 -2.52
C SER A 111 12.09 -7.89 -1.17
N SER A 112 12.64 -6.69 -0.93
CA SER A 112 13.34 -6.31 0.31
C SER A 112 12.43 -5.67 1.37
N LEU A 113 11.16 -5.41 1.06
CA LEU A 113 10.27 -4.66 1.93
C LEU A 113 9.80 -5.53 3.10
N ARG A 114 10.01 -5.09 4.35
CA ARG A 114 9.57 -5.83 5.55
C ARG A 114 8.98 -4.88 6.58
N ALA A 115 7.70 -5.07 6.89
CA ALA A 115 7.04 -4.37 7.98
C ALA A 115 7.64 -4.83 9.30
N ARG A 116 7.85 -3.86 10.19
CA ARG A 116 8.39 -4.09 11.53
C ARG A 116 7.30 -3.83 12.55
N TYR A 117 7.57 -4.18 13.81
CA TYR A 117 6.73 -3.80 14.95
C TYR A 117 6.31 -2.31 14.84
N PRO A 118 5.03 -1.97 15.05
CA PRO A 118 3.96 -2.80 15.63
C PRO A 118 3.19 -3.69 14.64
N HIS A 119 3.58 -3.73 13.36
CA HIS A 119 2.88 -4.54 12.36
C HIS A 119 3.24 -6.03 12.49
N ASP A 120 2.22 -6.87 12.58
CA ASP A 120 2.33 -8.32 12.76
C ASP A 120 2.07 -9.11 11.47
N VAL A 121 1.76 -8.44 10.35
CA VAL A 121 1.44 -9.09 9.07
C VAL A 121 2.50 -10.10 8.62
N VAL A 122 3.78 -9.84 8.85
CA VAL A 122 4.85 -10.77 8.47
C VAL A 122 4.88 -11.99 9.42
N ASN A 123 4.43 -11.84 10.67
CA ASN A 123 4.39 -12.93 11.66
C ASN A 123 3.28 -13.95 11.38
N HIS A 124 2.31 -13.60 10.52
CA HIS A 124 1.28 -14.54 10.04
C HIS A 124 1.79 -15.47 8.94
N LEU A 125 3.01 -15.26 8.45
CA LEU A 125 3.66 -16.08 7.44
C LEU A 125 4.65 -17.05 8.11
N SER A 126 4.85 -18.21 7.49
CA SER A 126 6.03 -19.02 7.78
C SER A 126 7.32 -18.28 7.40
N CYS A 127 8.46 -18.74 7.93
CA CYS A 127 9.76 -18.14 7.64
C CYS A 127 10.08 -18.11 6.14
N ASP A 128 9.71 -19.17 5.42
CA ASP A 128 9.94 -19.27 3.98
C ASP A 128 9.04 -18.31 3.20
N GLU A 129 7.73 -18.28 3.51
CA GLU A 129 6.79 -17.34 2.91
C GLU A 129 7.20 -15.88 3.13
N ALA A 130 7.60 -15.54 4.36
CA ALA A 130 8.06 -14.21 4.72
C ALA A 130 9.36 -13.81 4.01
N ARG A 131 10.30 -14.74 3.82
CA ARG A 131 11.60 -14.46 3.22
C ARG A 131 11.55 -14.46 1.70
N ASN A 132 10.85 -15.42 1.11
CA ASN A 132 11.03 -15.82 -0.28
C ASN A 132 9.80 -15.61 -1.16
N HIS A 133 8.62 -15.29 -0.60
CA HIS A 133 7.38 -15.30 -1.40
C HIS A 133 6.51 -14.06 -1.24
N TYR A 134 6.09 -13.76 -0.01
CA TYR A 134 4.95 -12.86 0.25
C TYR A 134 5.29 -11.70 1.18
N GLY A 135 6.43 -11.76 1.88
CA GLY A 135 6.81 -10.77 2.89
C GLY A 135 6.79 -9.33 2.37
N GLY A 136 7.26 -9.10 1.15
CA GLY A 136 7.22 -7.79 0.49
C GLY A 136 5.81 -7.24 0.31
N VAL A 137 4.95 -8.04 -0.30
CA VAL A 137 3.58 -7.66 -0.65
C VAL A 137 2.72 -7.41 0.59
N VAL A 138 2.80 -8.27 1.61
CA VAL A 138 2.03 -8.06 2.86
C VAL A 138 2.52 -6.86 3.65
N SER A 139 3.79 -6.48 3.47
CA SER A 139 4.39 -5.33 4.17
C SER A 139 4.06 -3.98 3.53
N LEU A 140 3.63 -3.98 2.26
CA LEU A 140 3.43 -2.76 1.48
C LEU A 140 2.43 -1.79 2.12
N ILE A 141 1.21 -2.27 2.39
CA ILE A 141 0.13 -1.43 2.88
C ILE A 141 0.47 -0.81 4.24
N PRO A 142 0.86 -1.55 5.30
CA PRO A 142 1.12 -0.96 6.60
C PRO A 142 2.24 0.09 6.58
N ILE A 143 3.34 -0.18 5.84
CA ILE A 143 4.46 0.77 5.72
C ILE A 143 4.00 2.05 5.00
N THR A 144 3.24 1.91 3.92
CA THR A 144 2.76 3.07 3.16
C THR A 144 1.79 3.91 3.99
N VAL A 145 0.88 3.27 4.73
CA VAL A 145 -0.06 3.95 5.63
C VAL A 145 0.69 4.74 6.71
N ASP A 146 1.74 4.19 7.30
CA ASP A 146 2.54 4.90 8.30
C ASP A 146 3.25 6.13 7.72
N LEU A 147 3.84 6.00 6.53
CA LEU A 147 4.45 7.13 5.82
C LEU A 147 3.42 8.22 5.50
N MET A 148 2.19 7.86 5.13
CA MET A 148 1.13 8.84 4.88
C MET A 148 0.68 9.55 6.15
N LYS A 149 0.61 8.86 7.29
CA LYS A 149 0.37 9.47 8.60
C LYS A 149 1.49 10.44 8.97
N GLU A 150 2.74 10.04 8.75
CA GLU A 150 3.92 10.88 8.97
C GLU A 150 3.86 12.14 8.11
N TRP A 151 3.51 12.00 6.82
CA TRP A 151 3.33 13.13 5.90
C TRP A 151 2.29 14.12 6.42
N ILE A 152 1.12 13.63 6.86
CA ILE A 152 0.06 14.48 7.42
C ILE A 152 0.57 15.20 8.68
N ALA A 153 1.19 14.48 9.61
CA ALA A 153 1.70 15.05 10.85
C ALA A 153 2.75 16.16 10.61
N HIS A 154 3.62 16.01 9.60
CA HIS A 154 4.55 17.07 9.21
C HIS A 154 3.86 18.23 8.50
N SER A 155 2.88 17.96 7.64
CA SER A 155 2.15 18.99 6.91
C SER A 155 1.28 19.85 7.83
N GLU A 156 0.76 19.31 8.93
CA GLU A 156 0.00 20.07 9.92
C GLU A 156 0.84 21.06 10.74
N LYS A 157 2.14 20.77 10.88
CA LYS A 157 3.09 21.66 11.57
C LYS A 157 3.52 22.84 10.70
N LEU A 158 3.19 22.84 9.41
CA LEU A 158 3.51 23.94 8.52
C LEU A 158 2.63 25.14 8.85
N PRO A 159 3.21 26.36 8.96
CA PRO A 159 2.42 27.56 9.09
C PRO A 159 1.49 27.63 7.89
N ARG A 160 0.18 27.57 8.13
CA ARG A 160 -0.82 27.92 7.12
C ARG A 160 -0.45 29.34 6.71
N LYS A 161 0.11 29.55 5.52
CA LYS A 161 0.22 30.91 4.98
C LYS A 161 -1.20 31.45 5.05
N ALA A 162 -1.43 32.37 5.98
CA ALA A 162 -2.66 33.13 6.02
C ALA A 162 -2.82 33.68 4.61
N ALA A 163 -4.00 33.51 4.03
CA ALA A 163 -4.39 34.24 2.85
C ALA A 163 -4.40 35.73 3.23
N GLN A 164 -3.24 36.37 3.17
CA GLN A 164 -3.08 37.80 3.03
C GLN A 164 -2.79 38.04 1.55
N HIS A 165 -3.85 37.93 0.74
CA HIS A 165 -4.09 38.88 -0.33
C HIS A 165 -5.30 39.65 0.20
N GLY A 166 -5.10 40.76 0.92
CA GLY A 166 -4.68 42.00 0.27
C GLY A 166 -5.94 42.64 -0.29
N ALA A 167 -6.77 43.19 0.60
CA ALA A 167 -7.73 44.19 0.22
C ALA A 167 -6.96 45.39 -0.34
N THR A 168 -7.24 45.78 -1.58
CA THR A 168 -7.28 47.17 -2.04
C THR A 168 -8.00 47.22 -3.38
#